data_AF-A0A4Y1ZCA6-F1
#
_entry.id   AF-A0A4Y1ZCA6-F1
#
_cell.length_a   1.000
_cell.length_b   1.000
_cell.length_c   1.000
_cell.angle_alpha   90.00
_cell.angle_beta   90.00
_cell.angle_gamma   90.00
#
_symmetry.space_group_name_H-M   'P 1'
#
loop_
_entity.id
_entity.type
_entity.pdbx_description
1 polymer ?
#
loop_
_entity_poly.entity_id
_entity_poly.type
_entity_poly.pdbx_seq_one_letter_code
_entity_poly.pdbx_strand_id
1 'polypeptide(L)'
;MSGTKVFAMDELAANDHHEIVAAILTVPAAHAQEAAEKALASGIRGFLNFSPTTLNLPENAYVRHVDMTVELQALIYFLNHSMETKNS
;
A
#
# COMPACT_ATOMS: atom_id res chain seq x y z
N MET A 1 -18.48 -7.90 17.99
CA MET A 1 -17.97 -8.17 16.63
C MET A 1 -17.45 -6.86 16.07
N SER A 2 -16.12 -6.68 16.03
CA SER A 2 -15.49 -5.51 15.42
C SER A 2 -15.35 -5.77 13.93
N GLY A 3 -16.36 -5.39 13.15
CA GLY A 3 -16.27 -5.39 11.69
C GLY A 3 -15.86 -4.00 11.20
N THR A 4 -14.92 -3.93 10.26
CA THR A 4 -14.64 -2.68 9.54
C THR A 4 -15.73 -2.48 8.49
N LYS A 5 -16.31 -1.28 8.44
CA LYS A 5 -17.30 -0.93 7.43
C LYS A 5 -16.62 -0.81 6.05
N VAL A 6 -17.30 -1.29 5.02
CA VAL A 6 -16.86 -1.16 3.62
C VAL A 6 -17.72 -0.09 2.96
N PHE A 7 -17.07 0.85 2.29
CA PHE A 7 -17.69 1.99 1.62
C PHE A 7 -17.28 2.03 0.15
N ALA A 8 -18.07 2.68 -0.69
CA ALA A 8 -17.64 2.99 -2.05
C ALA A 8 -16.52 4.05 -2.02
N MET A 9 -15.61 4.00 -2.99
CA MET A 9 -14.47 4.95 -3.04
C MET A 9 -14.91 6.41 -3.16
N ASP A 10 -16.05 6.68 -3.78
CA ASP A 10 -16.56 8.05 -3.92
C ASP A 10 -17.07 8.63 -2.59
N GLU A 11 -17.34 7.78 -1.59
CA GLU A 11 -17.70 8.21 -0.23
C GLU A 11 -16.48 8.68 0.58
N LEU A 12 -15.26 8.40 0.11
CA LEU A 12 -14.02 8.81 0.78
C LEU A 12 -13.91 10.34 0.88
N ALA A 13 -14.39 11.08 -0.12
CA ALA A 13 -14.38 12.54 -0.11
C ALA A 13 -15.56 13.14 0.69
N ALA A 14 -16.64 12.37 0.89
CA ALA A 14 -17.87 12.85 1.49
C ALA A 14 -17.84 12.85 3.02
N ASN A 15 -16.89 12.12 3.62
CA ASN A 15 -16.79 11.96 5.06
C ASN A 15 -15.58 12.71 5.60
N ASP A 16 -15.77 13.33 6.76
CA ASP A 16 -14.66 13.87 7.54
C ASP A 16 -13.79 12.68 8.04
N HIS A 17 -12.60 12.56 7.47
CA HIS A 17 -11.61 11.55 7.81
C HIS A 17 -10.39 12.13 8.54
N HIS A 18 -10.53 13.26 9.25
CA HIS A 18 -9.40 13.89 9.95
C HIS A 18 -8.68 12.95 10.95
N GLU A 19 -9.34 11.89 11.44
CA GLU A 19 -8.71 10.87 12.30
C GLU A 19 -7.91 9.81 11.54
N ILE A 20 -8.12 9.66 10.22
CA ILE A 20 -7.43 8.67 9.39
C ILE A 20 -6.15 9.30 8.84
N VAL A 21 -5.01 8.89 9.39
CA VAL A 21 -3.70 9.45 9.02
C VAL A 21 -3.04 8.72 7.85
N ALA A 22 -3.42 7.47 7.59
CA ALA A 22 -2.78 6.61 6.59
C ALA A 22 -3.77 5.69 5.82
N ALA A 23 -3.44 5.42 4.56
CA ALA A 23 -4.15 4.47 3.69
C ALA A 23 -3.21 3.35 3.21
N ILE A 24 -3.76 2.14 3.05
CA ILE A 24 -3.08 1.03 2.36
C ILE A 24 -3.70 0.89 0.98
N LEU A 25 -2.90 1.03 -0.07
CA LEU A 25 -3.35 0.94 -1.46
C LEU A 25 -3.08 -0.47 -2.00
N THR A 26 -4.16 -1.20 -2.26
CA THR A 26 -4.13 -2.58 -2.78
C THR A 26 -4.95 -2.73 -4.06
N VAL A 27 -5.04 -1.64 -4.83
CA VAL A 27 -5.80 -1.59 -6.09
C VAL A 27 -4.91 -1.94 -7.29
N PRO A 28 -5.48 -2.29 -8.45
CA PRO A 28 -4.70 -2.42 -9.68
C PRO A 28 -3.91 -1.14 -10.00
N ALA A 29 -2.74 -1.28 -10.64
CA ALA A 29 -1.86 -0.16 -10.96
C ALA A 29 -2.56 1.02 -11.65
N ALA A 30 -3.48 0.73 -12.58
CA ALA A 30 -4.24 1.74 -13.32
C ALA A 30 -5.12 2.64 -12.44
N HIS A 31 -5.47 2.19 -11.22
CA HIS A 31 -6.34 2.93 -10.29
C HIS A 31 -5.60 3.47 -9.06
N ALA A 32 -4.31 3.13 -8.90
CA ALA A 32 -3.56 3.49 -7.69
C ALA A 32 -3.39 5.00 -7.53
N GLN A 33 -3.11 5.70 -8.63
CA GLN A 33 -2.94 7.15 -8.64
C GLN A 33 -4.24 7.86 -8.24
N GLU A 34 -5.36 7.54 -8.90
CA GLU A 34 -6.67 8.13 -8.60
C GLU A 34 -7.10 7.86 -7.15
N ALA A 35 -6.91 6.63 -6.65
CA ALA A 35 -7.24 6.28 -5.28
C ALA A 35 -6.42 7.08 -4.26
N ALA A 36 -5.12 7.26 -4.52
CA ALA A 36 -4.23 8.04 -3.68
C ALA A 36 -4.59 9.54 -3.67
N GLU A 37 -4.93 10.10 -4.83
CA GLU A 37 -5.38 11.49 -4.96
C GLU A 37 -6.68 11.75 -4.21
N LYS A 38 -7.67 10.85 -4.33
CA LYS A 38 -8.93 10.93 -3.57
C LYS A 38 -8.66 10.89 -2.06
N ALA A 39 -7.84 9.94 -1.60
CA ALA A 39 -7.47 9.84 -0.19
C ALA A 39 -6.72 11.10 0.31
N LEU A 40 -5.82 11.65 -0.49
CA LEU A 40 -5.08 12.87 -0.18
C LEU A 40 -6.04 14.07 -0.03
N ALA A 41 -7.02 14.20 -0.93
CA ALA A 41 -8.06 15.23 -0.86
C ALA A 41 -8.91 15.11 0.42
N SER A 42 -9.10 13.90 0.95
CA SER A 42 -9.81 13.63 2.20
C SER A 42 -8.99 13.86 3.48
N GLY A 43 -7.75 14.34 3.37
CA GLY A 43 -6.91 14.66 4.53
C GLY A 43 -5.88 13.59 4.89
N ILE A 44 -5.91 12.42 4.25
CA ILE A 44 -4.91 11.36 4.48
C ILE A 44 -3.55 11.83 3.94
N ARG A 45 -2.47 11.53 4.66
CA ARG A 45 -1.11 11.95 4.27
C ARG A 45 -0.13 10.78 4.15
N GLY A 46 -0.37 9.67 4.85
CA GLY A 46 0.44 8.46 4.76
C GLY A 46 -0.12 7.44 3.79
N PHE A 47 0.74 6.85 2.96
CA PHE A 47 0.36 5.83 1.98
C PHE A 47 1.31 4.64 2.06
N LEU A 48 0.76 3.46 2.31
CA LEU A 48 1.46 2.20 2.12
C LEU A 48 0.99 1.59 0.80
N ASN A 49 1.80 1.70 -0.24
CA ASN A 49 1.42 1.33 -1.58
C ASN A 49 1.91 -0.07 -1.95
N PHE A 50 0.97 -1.01 -2.07
CA PHE A 50 1.18 -2.36 -2.60
C PHE A 50 0.85 -2.46 -4.09
N SER A 51 0.25 -1.42 -4.69
CA SER A 51 0.01 -1.40 -6.12
C SER A 51 1.35 -1.36 -6.86
N PRO A 52 1.53 -2.11 -7.97
CA PRO A 52 2.81 -2.22 -8.68
C PRO A 52 3.04 -1.02 -9.60
N THR A 53 3.03 0.18 -9.01
CA THR A 53 3.28 1.44 -9.70
C THR A 53 3.79 2.49 -8.73
N THR A 54 4.56 3.44 -9.23
CA THR A 54 4.97 4.64 -8.48
C THR A 54 3.81 5.64 -8.46
N LEU A 55 3.59 6.28 -7.31
CA LEU A 55 2.60 7.35 -7.18
C LEU A 55 3.28 8.70 -7.36
N ASN A 56 2.64 9.60 -8.08
CA ASN A 56 3.08 10.98 -8.21
C ASN A 56 2.17 11.87 -7.35
N LEU A 57 2.59 12.12 -6.11
CA LEU A 57 1.85 12.94 -5.15
C LEU A 57 2.70 14.15 -4.73
N PRO A 58 2.08 15.26 -4.29
CA PRO A 58 2.80 16.42 -3.77
C PRO A 58 3.64 16.09 -2.52
N GLU A 59 4.60 16.95 -2.19
CA GLU A 59 5.59 16.75 -1.10
C GLU A 59 4.98 16.56 0.29
N ASN A 60 3.73 16.97 0.50
CA ASN A 60 3.01 16.78 1.76
C ASN A 60 2.43 15.35 1.91
N ALA A 61 2.62 14.47 0.93
CA ALA A 61 2.26 13.06 1.01
C ALA A 61 3.50 12.18 1.28
N TYR A 62 3.40 11.29 2.26
CA TYR A 62 4.42 10.29 2.55
C TYR A 62 4.02 8.94 1.95
N VAL A 63 4.78 8.45 0.98
CA VAL A 63 4.51 7.19 0.28
C VAL A 63 5.60 6.16 0.57
N ARG A 64 5.21 5.01 1.10
CA ARG A 64 6.06 3.82 1.19
C ARG A 64 5.59 2.77 0.19
N HIS A 65 6.41 2.48 -0.79
CA HIS A 65 6.18 1.36 -1.72
C HIS A 65 6.57 0.03 -1.07
N VAL A 66 5.72 -0.97 -1.23
CA VAL A 66 5.99 -2.35 -0.81
C VAL A 66 6.05 -3.23 -2.05
N ASP A 67 7.23 -3.74 -2.35
CA ASP A 67 7.43 -4.73 -3.39
C ASP A 67 7.51 -6.12 -2.77
N MET A 68 6.39 -6.84 -2.77
CA MET A 68 6.35 -8.21 -2.25
C MET A 68 7.14 -9.20 -3.11
N THR A 69 7.40 -8.88 -4.38
CA THR A 69 8.22 -9.75 -5.25
C THR A 69 9.66 -9.78 -4.75
N VAL A 70 10.22 -8.62 -4.39
CA VAL A 70 11.57 -8.53 -3.80
C VAL A 70 11.65 -9.30 -2.48
N GLU A 71 10.67 -9.11 -1.58
CA GLU A 71 10.64 -9.81 -0.29
C GLU A 71 10.54 -11.33 -0.46
N LEU A 72 9.71 -11.79 -1.41
CA LEU A 72 9.57 -13.22 -1.70
C LEU A 72 10.83 -13.79 -2.38
N GLN A 73 11.46 -13.05 -3.28
CA GLN A 73 12.74 -13.45 -3.90
C GLN A 73 13.83 -13.60 -2.84
N ALA A 74 13.92 -12.65 -1.89
CA ALA A 74 14.85 -12.75 -0.77
C ALA A 74 14.58 -14.01 0.06
N LEU A 75 13.31 -14.29 0.40
CA LEU A 75 12.93 -15.51 1.10
C LEU A 75 13.35 -16.78 0.35
N ILE A 76 13.06 -16.87 -0.95
CA ILE A 76 13.43 -18.03 -1.79
C ILE A 76 14.94 -18.20 -1.84
N TYR A 77 15.70 -17.11 -2.01
CA TYR A 77 17.16 -17.13 -2.01
C TYR A 77 17.69 -17.73 -0.70
N PHE A 78 17.19 -17.27 0.46
CA PHE A 78 17.61 -17.78 1.75
C PHE A 78 17.26 -19.26 1.91
N LEU A 79 16.06 -19.68 1.50
CA LEU A 79 15.67 -21.09 1.57
C LEU A 79 16.61 -21.97 0.72
N ASN A 80 16.96 -21.55 -0.49
CA ASN A 80 17.86 -22.34 -1.35
C ASN A 80 19.29 -22.41 -0.77
N HIS A 81 19.85 -21.30 -0.30
CA HIS A 81 21.24 -21.29 0.22
C HIS A 81 21.36 -21.94 1.61
N SER A 82 20.33 -21.81 2.46
CA SER A 82 20.33 -22.47 3.78
C SER A 82 20.26 -24.00 3.66
N MET A 83 19.65 -24.49 2.58
CA MET A 83 19.50 -25.92 2.28
C MET A 83 20.76 -26.52 1.64
N GLU A 84 21.57 -25.73 0.92
CA GLU A 84 22.88 -26.16 0.39
C GLU A 84 23.89 -26.43 1.52
N THR A 85 23.92 -25.61 2.57
CA THR A 85 24.82 -25.80 3.72
C THR A 85 24.48 -27.00 4.62
N LYS A 86 23.32 -27.64 4.47
CA LYS A 86 22.92 -28.82 5.27
C LYS A 86 23.26 -30.16 4.60
N ASN A 87 23.71 -30.16 3.35
CA ASN A 87 24.07 -31.37 2.59
C ASN A 87 25.59 -31.58 2.47
N SER A 88 26.40 -30.98 3.35
CA SER A 88 27.85 -31.17 3.46
C SER A 88 28.24 -31.57 4.88
#